data_AF-A0A2N0QIW1-F1
#
_entry.id   AF-A0A2N0QIW1-F1
#
_cell.length_a   1.000
_cell.length_b   1.000
_cell.length_c   1.000
_cell.angle_alpha   90.00
_cell.angle_beta   90.00
_cell.angle_gamma   90.00
#
_symmetry.space_group_name_H-M   'P 1'
#
loop_
_entity.id
_entity.type
_entity.pdbx_description
1 polymer ?
#
loop_
_entity_poly.entity_id
_entity_poly.type
_entity_poly.pdbx_seq_one_letter_code
_entity_poly.pdbx_strand_id
1 'polypeptide(L)'
;MVPSSLPQIIWEKCDEFVVNFAESNISVLPQKLSHNGEWKESDEELADVTSRILGSLNDSWNNPAFSSEFAKSQNEGTYVTNVIVPAIRATLK
;
A
#
# COMPACT_ATOMS: atom_id res chain seq x y z
N MET A 1 25.31 -19.67 14.18
CA MET A 1 23.96 -19.37 14.70
C MET A 1 22.96 -19.65 13.61
N VAL A 2 22.16 -20.70 13.77
CA VAL A 2 21.03 -20.98 12.88
C VAL A 2 19.96 -19.92 13.19
N PRO A 3 19.34 -19.26 12.19
CA PRO A 3 18.23 -18.34 12.46
C PRO A 3 17.17 -19.11 13.25
N SER A 4 16.74 -18.56 14.39
CA SER A 4 15.60 -19.09 15.12
C SER A 4 14.45 -19.20 14.14
N SER A 5 14.02 -20.43 13.85
CA SER A 5 12.90 -20.69 12.95
C SER A 5 11.72 -19.84 13.42
N LEU A 6 11.19 -19.01 12.51
CA LEU A 6 10.04 -18.15 12.78
C LEU A 6 8.94 -18.98 13.47
N PRO A 7 8.33 -18.50 14.57
CA PRO A 7 7.29 -19.25 15.26
C PRO A 7 6.20 -19.69 14.29
N GLN A 8 5.73 -20.94 14.42
CA GLN A 8 4.77 -21.56 13.51
C GLN A 8 3.51 -20.71 13.29
N ILE A 9 3.01 -20.06 14.35
CA ILE A 9 1.84 -19.17 14.28
C ILE A 9 2.03 -17.99 13.32
N ILE A 10 3.27 -17.51 13.15
CA ILE A 10 3.57 -16.43 12.20
C ILE A 10 3.55 -16.97 10.77
N TRP A 11 4.07 -18.18 10.55
CA TRP A 11 3.94 -18.87 9.27
C TRP A 11 2.48 -19.07 8.87
N GLU A 12 1.65 -19.54 9.81
CA GLU A 12 0.22 -19.75 9.59
C GLU A 12 -0.51 -18.45 9.23
N LYS A 13 -0.16 -17.33 9.89
CA LYS A 13 -0.73 -16.02 9.56
C LYS A 13 -0.26 -15.48 8.21
N CYS A 14 0.99 -15.72 7.85
CA CYS A 14 1.52 -15.36 6.54
C CYS A 14 0.89 -16.21 5.42
N ASP A 15 0.73 -17.51 5.62
CA ASP A 15 0.05 -18.39 4.66
C ASP A 15 -1.44 -18.04 4.54
N GLU A 16 -2.13 -17.76 5.63
CA GLU A 16 -3.53 -17.29 5.61
C GLU A 16 -3.68 -16.01 4.78
N PHE A 17 -2.75 -15.07 4.90
CA PHE A 17 -2.74 -13.84 4.10
C PHE A 17 -2.52 -14.13 2.61
N VAL A 18 -1.55 -14.99 2.27
CA VAL A 18 -1.22 -15.35 0.87
C VAL A 18 -2.34 -16.18 0.23
N VAL A 19 -2.94 -17.12 0.98
CA VAL A 19 -4.06 -17.94 0.51
C VAL A 19 -5.31 -17.08 0.30
N ASN A 20 -5.61 -16.12 1.17
CA ASN A 20 -6.70 -15.16 0.91
C ASN A 20 -6.44 -14.26 -0.32
N PHE A 21 -5.18 -14.05 -0.69
CA PHE A 21 -4.82 -13.31 -1.90
C PHE A 21 -4.95 -14.16 -3.18
N ALA A 22 -4.68 -15.47 -3.09
CA ALA A 22 -4.70 -16.41 -4.22
C ALA A 22 -6.04 -17.15 -4.41
N GLU A 23 -6.80 -17.39 -3.35
CA GLU A 23 -8.12 -18.02 -3.38
C GLU A 23 -9.19 -17.00 -3.68
N SER A 24 -9.19 -16.60 -4.93
CA SER A 24 -10.45 -16.29 -5.57
C SER A 24 -10.49 -17.13 -6.84
N ASN A 25 -10.90 -18.40 -6.70
CA ASN A 25 -11.40 -19.24 -7.80
C ASN A 25 -12.69 -18.58 -8.35
N ILE A 26 -12.55 -17.38 -8.88
CA ILE A 26 -13.63 -16.56 -9.38
C ILE A 26 -13.84 -17.01 -10.82
N SER A 27 -14.80 -17.91 -11.02
CA SER A 27 -15.30 -18.21 -12.36
C SER A 27 -16.07 -17.02 -12.97
N VAL A 28 -16.58 -16.11 -12.12
CA VAL A 28 -17.35 -14.92 -12.52
C VAL A 28 -17.03 -13.75 -11.58
N LEU A 29 -16.48 -12.66 -12.12
CA LEU A 29 -16.16 -11.45 -11.35
C LEU A 29 -17.40 -10.94 -10.60
N PRO A 30 -17.36 -10.83 -9.26
CA PRO A 30 -18.45 -10.25 -8.49
C PRO A 30 -18.78 -8.87 -9.03
N GLN A 31 -20.07 -8.60 -9.31
CA GLN A 31 -20.52 -7.33 -9.89
C GLN A 31 -20.12 -6.11 -9.03
N LYS A 32 -19.98 -6.29 -7.72
CA LYS A 32 -19.48 -5.26 -6.78
C LYS A 32 -18.02 -4.84 -7.03
N LEU A 33 -17.25 -5.65 -7.76
CA LEU A 33 -15.86 -5.38 -8.15
C LEU A 33 -15.76 -4.87 -9.59
N SER A 34 -16.85 -4.89 -10.36
CA SER A 34 -16.90 -4.32 -11.70
C SER A 34 -17.35 -2.87 -11.64
N HIS A 35 -16.55 -1.98 -12.20
CA HIS A 35 -16.93 -0.60 -12.45
C HIS A 35 -17.83 -0.51 -13.68
N ASN A 36 -18.85 0.35 -13.67
CA ASN A 36 -19.78 0.52 -14.80
C ASN A 36 -19.23 1.47 -15.89
N GLY A 37 -18.06 2.06 -15.68
CA GLY A 37 -17.42 2.99 -16.60
C GLY A 37 -17.83 4.46 -16.40
N GLU A 38 -18.71 4.74 -15.45
CA GLU A 38 -19.14 6.11 -15.13
C GLU A 38 -18.46 6.59 -13.84
N TRP A 39 -17.95 7.81 -13.88
CA TRP A 39 -17.34 8.46 -12.72
C TRP A 39 -18.26 9.55 -12.20
N LYS A 40 -18.25 9.74 -10.88
CA LYS A 40 -18.99 10.84 -10.25
C LYS A 40 -18.22 12.17 -10.42
N GLU A 41 -16.90 12.09 -10.35
CA GLU A 41 -15.96 13.18 -10.52
C GLU A 41 -15.69 13.46 -12.01
N SER A 42 -15.35 14.70 -12.32
CA SER A 42 -14.90 15.12 -13.65
C SER A 42 -13.50 14.57 -14.00
N ASP A 43 -13.17 14.54 -15.28
CA ASP A 43 -11.84 14.12 -15.75
C ASP A 43 -10.72 14.97 -15.11
N GLU A 44 -10.96 16.28 -14.92
CA GLU A 44 -10.03 17.18 -14.26
C GLU A 44 -9.83 16.84 -12.78
N GLU A 45 -10.91 16.54 -12.06
CA GLU A 45 -10.84 16.11 -10.65
C GLU A 45 -10.11 14.76 -10.51
N LEU A 46 -10.42 13.80 -11.39
CA LEU A 46 -9.74 12.51 -11.44
C LEU A 46 -8.24 12.68 -11.72
N ALA A 47 -7.88 13.57 -12.65
CA ALA A 47 -6.49 13.87 -12.97
C ALA A 47 -5.75 14.55 -11.82
N ASP A 48 -6.37 15.50 -11.11
CA ASP A 48 -5.78 16.16 -9.93
C ASP A 48 -5.55 15.15 -8.80
N VAL A 49 -6.56 14.35 -8.46
CA VAL A 49 -6.47 13.34 -7.39
C VAL A 49 -5.41 12.30 -7.74
N THR A 50 -5.41 11.80 -8.98
CA THR A 50 -4.41 10.83 -9.44
C THR A 50 -3.00 11.41 -9.34
N SER A 51 -2.79 12.62 -9.84
CA SER A 51 -1.48 13.28 -9.80
C SER A 51 -0.97 13.46 -8.37
N ARG A 52 -1.86 13.83 -7.44
CA ARG A 52 -1.52 13.99 -6.01
C ARG A 52 -1.14 12.67 -5.36
N ILE A 53 -1.90 11.60 -5.61
CA ILE A 53 -1.60 10.27 -5.06
C ILE A 53 -0.25 9.78 -5.59
N LEU A 54 -0.04 9.83 -6.90
CA LEU A 54 1.20 9.38 -7.52
C LEU A 54 2.40 10.21 -7.06
N GLY A 55 2.24 11.53 -6.89
CA GLY A 55 3.26 12.40 -6.31
C GLY A 55 3.65 11.96 -4.90
N SER A 56 2.68 11.81 -3.99
CA SER A 56 2.95 11.36 -2.61
C SER A 56 3.62 9.98 -2.55
N LEU A 57 3.22 9.05 -3.41
CA LEU A 57 3.86 7.74 -3.51
C LEU A 57 5.29 7.83 -4.03
N ASN A 58 5.53 8.65 -5.05
CA ASN A 58 6.86 8.87 -5.61
C ASN A 58 7.82 9.46 -4.57
N ASP A 59 7.36 10.43 -3.78
CA ASP A 59 8.15 11.03 -2.71
C ASP A 59 8.48 10.02 -1.62
N SER A 60 7.52 9.15 -1.26
CA SER A 60 7.72 8.08 -0.30
C SER A 60 8.70 7.02 -0.80
N TRP A 61 8.59 6.63 -2.07
CA TRP A 61 9.39 5.57 -2.68
C TRP A 61 10.84 5.96 -2.91
N ASN A 62 11.07 7.22 -3.30
CA ASN A 62 12.42 7.74 -3.55
C ASN A 62 13.07 8.36 -2.30
N ASN A 63 12.47 8.18 -1.12
CA ASN A 63 13.00 8.74 0.11
C ASN A 63 14.26 7.97 0.56
N PRO A 64 15.44 8.63 0.61
CA PRO A 64 16.68 7.96 0.98
C PRO A 64 16.68 7.47 2.44
N ALA A 65 15.84 8.00 3.32
CA ALA A 65 15.71 7.52 4.70
C ALA A 65 15.29 6.04 4.77
N PHE A 66 14.59 5.55 3.74
CA PHE A 66 14.15 4.15 3.66
C PHE A 66 15.05 3.28 2.75
N SER A 67 16.21 3.80 2.33
CA SER A 67 17.20 2.98 1.63
C SER A 67 17.76 1.89 2.56
N SER A 68 18.35 0.85 1.98
CA SER A 68 18.98 -0.23 2.77
C SER A 68 20.10 0.28 3.70
N GLU A 69 20.70 1.42 3.39
CA GLU A 69 21.74 2.07 4.19
C GLU A 69 21.17 2.73 5.45
N PHE A 70 20.03 3.43 5.35
CA PHE A 70 19.48 4.26 6.42
C PHE A 70 18.23 3.69 7.10
N ALA A 71 17.57 2.67 6.53
CA ALA A 71 16.31 2.16 7.06
C ALA A 71 16.40 1.72 8.53
N LYS A 72 17.53 1.13 8.95
CA LYS A 72 17.74 0.67 10.34
C LYS A 72 17.92 1.79 11.36
N SER A 73 18.24 3.01 10.92
CA SER A 73 18.39 4.17 11.82
C SER A 73 17.12 5.02 11.93
N GLN A 74 16.08 4.70 11.16
CA GLN A 74 14.81 5.42 11.22
C GLN A 74 13.95 4.98 12.38
N ASN A 75 13.15 5.91 12.88
CA ASN A 75 12.13 5.64 13.90
C ASN A 75 10.71 5.72 13.30
N GLU A 76 9.72 5.34 14.09
CA GLU A 76 8.31 5.39 13.72
C GLU A 76 7.87 6.80 13.27
N GLY A 77 8.42 7.85 13.87
CA GLY A 77 8.16 9.24 13.51
C GLY A 77 8.57 9.58 12.08
N THR A 78 9.71 9.04 11.60
CA THR A 78 10.12 9.17 10.19
C THR A 78 9.07 8.54 9.28
N TYR A 79 8.62 7.32 9.59
CA TYR A 79 7.61 6.62 8.80
C TYR A 79 6.26 7.37 8.78
N VAL A 80 5.79 7.83 9.94
CA VAL A 80 4.56 8.62 10.04
C VAL A 80 4.65 9.90 9.22
N THR A 81 5.76 10.63 9.35
CA THR A 81 5.93 11.95 8.70
C THR A 81 6.12 11.83 7.19
N ASN A 82 6.81 10.78 6.72
CA ASN A 82 7.25 10.69 5.33
C ASN A 82 6.40 9.75 4.46
N VAL A 83 5.56 8.91 5.07
CA VAL A 83 4.68 7.98 4.33
C VAL A 83 3.21 8.22 4.70
N ILE A 84 2.87 8.11 5.99
CA ILE A 84 1.47 8.15 6.43
C ILE A 84 0.83 9.53 6.23
N VAL A 85 1.48 10.60 6.69
CA VAL A 85 0.95 11.96 6.57
C VAL A 85 0.78 12.39 5.10
N PRO A 86 1.76 12.19 4.20
CA PRO A 86 1.57 12.47 2.77
C PRO A 86 0.45 11.66 2.11
N ALA A 87 0.28 10.38 2.48
CA ALA A 87 -0.79 9.55 1.97
C ALA A 87 -2.18 10.05 2.42
N ILE A 88 -2.35 10.39 3.71
CA ILE A 88 -3.58 11.00 4.24
C ILE A 88 -3.89 12.32 3.52
N ARG A 89 -2.89 13.16 3.28
CA ARG A 89 -3.07 14.44 2.56
C ARG A 89 -3.42 14.26 1.09
N ALA A 90 -2.95 13.20 0.46
CA ALA A 90 -3.32 12.89 -0.92
C ALA A 90 -4.81 12.48 -1.02
N THR A 91 -5.35 11.82 0.00
CA THR A 91 -6.71 11.25 -0.02
C THR A 91 -7.78 12.14 0.60
N LEU A 92 -7.46 12.97 1.59
CA LEU A 92 -8.43 13.81 2.33
C LEU A 92 -8.60 15.24 1.79
N LYS A 93 -8.60 15.47 0.47
CA LYS A 93 -9.06 16.78 0.00
C LYS A 93 -10.55 16.95 0.29
#